data_AF-A0A447UVZ2-F1
#
_entry.id   AF-A0A447UVZ2-F1
#
_cell.length_a   1.000
_cell.length_b   1.000
_cell.length_c   1.000
_cell.angle_alpha   90.00
_cell.angle_beta   90.00
_cell.angle_gamma   90.00
#
_symmetry.space_group_name_H-M   'P 1'
#
loop_
_entity.id
_entity.type
_entity.pdbx_description
1 polymer ?
#
loop_
_entity_poly.entity_id
_entity_poly.type
_entity_poly.pdbx_seq_one_letter_code
_entity_poly.pdbx_strand_id
1 'polypeptide(L)'
;MSKSLNARCIRRWEVEFKPLCDSKVNPYWRKRDLRGYIREAALTTAYSMVDSMAERNAKFDFDGSTIGWSPEFSSWYHERREKYLKEARDYLNEDATNDEIDEEIQNELEAWND
;
A
#
# COMPACT_ATOMS: atom_id res chain seq x y z
N MET A 1 -0.80 4.44 21.18
CA MET A 1 -1.27 3.56 20.09
C MET A 1 -1.18 4.33 18.79
N SER A 2 -0.23 4.01 17.92
CA SER A 2 -0.28 4.49 16.53
C SER A 2 -1.53 3.88 15.86
N LYS A 3 -2.09 4.58 14.87
CA LYS A 3 -3.17 4.00 14.06
C LYS A 3 -2.56 2.95 13.14
N SER A 4 -3.30 1.88 12.84
CA SER A 4 -2.85 0.89 11.86
C SER A 4 -2.56 1.52 10.50
N LEU A 5 -1.67 0.89 9.71
CA LEU A 5 -1.40 1.28 8.33
C LEU A 5 -2.69 1.45 7.53
N ASN A 6 -3.59 0.46 7.56
CA ASN A 6 -4.89 0.53 6.88
C ASN A 6 -5.68 1.80 7.24
N ALA A 7 -5.77 2.15 8.53
CA ALA A 7 -6.50 3.34 8.97
C ALA A 7 -5.83 4.65 8.50
N ARG A 8 -4.50 4.66 8.41
CA ARG A 8 -3.74 5.79 7.85
C ARG A 8 -3.93 5.88 6.34
N CYS A 9 -3.76 4.80 5.59
CA CYS A 9 -4.00 4.78 4.13
C CYS A 9 -5.42 5.22 3.79
N ILE A 10 -6.45 4.70 4.48
CA ILE A 10 -7.84 5.15 4.29
C ILE A 10 -7.96 6.66 4.49
N ARG A 11 -7.35 7.20 5.56
CA ARG A 11 -7.41 8.62 5.84
C ARG A 11 -6.70 9.45 4.77
N ARG A 12 -5.55 8.99 4.26
CA ARG A 12 -4.77 9.69 3.24
C ARG A 12 -5.49 9.69 1.89
N TRP A 13 -6.00 8.55 1.45
CA TRP A 13 -6.87 8.46 0.27
C TRP A 13 -8.13 9.32 0.36
N GLU A 14 -8.79 9.34 1.53
CA GLU A 14 -9.92 10.24 1.75
C GLU A 14 -9.53 11.71 1.62
N VAL A 15 -8.34 12.12 2.09
CA VAL A 15 -7.86 13.50 1.94
C VAL A 15 -7.61 13.83 0.48
N GLU A 16 -6.93 12.94 -0.24
CA GLU A 16 -6.59 13.10 -1.66
C GLU A 16 -7.84 13.20 -2.54
N PHE A 17 -8.83 12.32 -2.33
CA PHE A 17 -10.02 12.26 -3.19
C PHE A 17 -11.17 13.15 -2.75
N LYS A 18 -11.14 13.75 -1.56
CA LYS A 18 -12.19 14.65 -1.09
C LYS A 18 -12.48 15.81 -2.07
N PRO A 19 -11.49 16.56 -2.61
CA PRO A 19 -11.77 17.59 -3.60
C PRO A 19 -12.36 17.03 -4.91
N LEU A 20 -11.94 15.84 -5.33
CA LEU A 20 -12.43 15.19 -6.55
C LEU A 20 -13.86 14.69 -6.41
N CYS A 21 -14.28 14.26 -5.21
CA CYS A 21 -15.62 13.76 -4.95
C CYS A 21 -16.67 14.86 -4.67
N ASP A 22 -16.31 16.14 -4.86
CA ASP A 22 -17.29 17.22 -4.87
C ASP A 22 -18.04 17.23 -6.20
N SER A 23 -19.34 17.00 -6.14
CA SER A 23 -20.26 17.06 -7.29
C SER A 23 -20.25 18.39 -8.05
N LYS A 24 -19.75 19.47 -7.44
CA LYS A 24 -19.58 20.77 -8.08
C LYS A 24 -18.31 20.85 -8.93
N VAL A 25 -17.34 19.97 -8.68
CA VAL A 25 -16.03 19.92 -9.34
C VAL A 25 -15.97 18.80 -10.35
N ASN A 26 -16.48 17.60 -10.01
CA ASN A 26 -16.42 16.42 -10.86
C ASN A 26 -17.81 15.81 -11.07
N PRO A 27 -18.24 15.55 -12.33
CA PRO A 27 -19.54 14.94 -12.61
C PRO A 27 -19.56 13.42 -12.37
N TYR A 28 -18.40 12.77 -12.30
CA TYR A 28 -18.27 11.32 -12.18
C TYR A 28 -18.13 10.89 -10.71
N TRP A 29 -17.16 11.46 -10.00
CA TRP A 29 -16.89 11.12 -8.60
C TRP A 29 -17.88 11.75 -7.64
N ARG A 30 -18.38 10.96 -6.68
CA ARG A 30 -19.39 11.37 -5.71
C ARG A 30 -18.91 11.06 -4.30
N LYS A 31 -19.47 11.78 -3.31
CA LYS A 31 -19.19 11.54 -1.88
C LYS A 31 -19.37 10.09 -1.41
N ARG A 32 -20.23 9.30 -2.07
CA ARG A 32 -20.41 7.88 -1.75
C ARG A 32 -19.17 7.05 -2.10
N ASP A 33 -18.43 7.45 -3.13
CA ASP A 33 -17.29 6.70 -3.65
C ASP A 33 -16.10 6.77 -2.69
N LEU A 34 -15.99 7.86 -1.89
CA LEU A 34 -15.07 7.96 -0.76
C LEU A 34 -15.20 6.81 0.24
N ARG A 35 -16.43 6.27 0.42
CA ARG A 35 -16.72 5.18 1.36
C ARG A 35 -16.72 3.80 0.70
N GLY A 36 -16.80 3.75 -0.62
CA GLY A 36 -16.79 2.53 -1.42
C GLY A 36 -15.43 2.36 -2.06
N TYR A 37 -15.34 2.63 -3.36
CA TYR A 37 -14.16 2.40 -4.19
C TYR A 37 -12.86 2.97 -3.60
N ILE A 38 -12.87 4.21 -3.10
CA ILE A 38 -11.67 4.85 -2.54
C ILE A 38 -11.19 4.18 -1.26
N ARG A 39 -12.12 3.67 -0.45
CA ARG A 39 -11.77 2.89 0.73
C ARG A 39 -11.12 1.56 0.34
N GLU A 40 -11.60 0.91 -0.71
CA GLU A 40 -11.04 -0.34 -1.22
C GLU A 40 -9.65 -0.10 -1.81
N ALA A 41 -9.48 0.94 -2.63
CA ALA A 41 -8.17 1.37 -3.13
C ALA A 41 -7.17 1.59 -1.98
N ALA A 42 -7.59 2.30 -0.93
CA ALA A 42 -6.74 2.52 0.24
C ALA A 42 -6.32 1.26 1.00
N LEU A 43 -7.16 0.23 1.00
CA LEU A 43 -6.79 -1.06 1.57
C LEU A 43 -5.82 -1.80 0.65
N THR A 44 -6.04 -1.75 -0.68
CA THR A 44 -5.09 -2.26 -1.66
C THR A 44 -3.73 -1.62 -1.50
N THR A 45 -3.62 -0.30 -1.39
CA THR A 45 -2.35 0.40 -1.14
C THR A 45 -1.66 -0.13 0.12
N ALA A 46 -2.40 -0.26 1.23
CA ALA A 46 -1.82 -0.80 2.46
C ALA A 46 -1.31 -2.24 2.29
N TYR A 47 -2.02 -3.07 1.50
CA TYR A 47 -1.57 -4.43 1.19
C TYR A 47 -0.34 -4.43 0.28
N SER A 48 -0.31 -3.61 -0.77
CA SER A 48 0.84 -3.44 -1.68
C SER A 48 2.08 -3.01 -0.92
N MET A 49 1.97 -2.02 -0.02
CA MET A 49 3.11 -1.58 0.81
C MET A 49 3.69 -2.71 1.66
N VAL A 50 2.82 -3.51 2.30
CA VAL A 50 3.23 -4.65 3.13
C VAL A 50 3.88 -5.74 2.29
N ASP A 51 3.28 -6.11 1.15
CA ASP A 51 3.79 -7.17 0.28
C ASP A 51 5.14 -6.77 -0.33
N SER A 52 5.24 -5.55 -0.86
CA SER A 52 6.49 -5.00 -1.43
C SER A 52 7.61 -4.91 -0.40
N MET A 53 7.32 -4.54 0.85
CA MET A 53 8.35 -4.54 1.90
C MET A 53 8.73 -5.96 2.31
N ALA A 54 7.76 -6.86 2.47
CA ALA A 54 8.00 -8.25 2.83
C ALA A 54 8.85 -8.96 1.77
N GLU A 55 8.56 -8.75 0.48
CA GLU A 55 9.33 -9.28 -0.63
C GLU A 55 10.75 -8.73 -0.65
N ARG A 56 10.94 -7.40 -0.54
CA ARG A 56 12.27 -6.78 -0.52
C ARG A 56 13.14 -7.29 0.64
N ASN A 57 12.55 -7.42 1.83
CA ASN A 57 13.26 -7.95 3.00
C ASN A 57 13.62 -9.43 2.80
N ALA A 58 12.69 -10.23 2.30
CA ALA A 58 12.94 -11.65 2.00
C ALA A 58 14.02 -11.82 0.92
N LYS A 59 14.00 -10.97 -0.10
CA LYS A 59 14.98 -11.00 -1.18
C LYS A 59 16.38 -10.66 -0.65
N PHE A 60 16.46 -9.67 0.22
CA PHE A 60 17.72 -9.29 0.86
C PHE A 60 18.29 -10.42 1.72
N ASP A 61 17.45 -11.13 2.47
CA ASP A 61 17.88 -12.29 3.26
C ASP A 61 18.29 -13.49 2.38
N PHE A 62 17.71 -13.63 1.19
CA PHE A 62 18.00 -14.74 0.29
C PHE A 62 19.35 -14.58 -0.43
N ASP A 63 19.63 -13.42 -1.01
CA ASP A 63 20.85 -13.20 -1.81
C ASP A 63 21.48 -11.80 -1.70
N GLY A 64 21.05 -10.98 -0.74
CA GLY A 64 21.58 -9.63 -0.51
C GLY A 64 21.11 -8.58 -1.51
N SER A 65 20.29 -8.94 -2.50
CA SER A 65 19.62 -8.00 -3.40
C SER A 65 18.28 -7.53 -2.82
N THR A 66 17.73 -6.43 -3.32
CA THR A 66 16.34 -6.04 -3.05
C THR A 66 15.44 -6.17 -4.28
N ILE A 67 16.02 -6.62 -5.40
CA ILE A 67 15.35 -6.70 -6.70
C ILE A 67 15.61 -8.04 -7.38
N GLY A 68 14.71 -8.39 -8.30
CA GLY A 68 14.84 -9.53 -9.20
C GLY A 68 14.14 -10.78 -8.67
N TRP A 69 13.48 -11.50 -9.60
CA TRP A 69 12.74 -12.71 -9.31
C TRP A 69 13.44 -13.93 -9.89
N SER A 70 13.47 -15.02 -9.11
CA SER A 70 13.89 -16.33 -9.59
C SER A 70 12.94 -17.42 -9.05
N PRO A 71 12.79 -18.56 -9.76
CA PRO A 71 11.99 -19.69 -9.27
C PRO A 71 12.45 -20.22 -7.90
N GLU A 72 13.76 -20.19 -7.65
CA GLU A 72 14.36 -20.61 -6.38
C GLU A 72 13.97 -19.67 -5.25
N PHE A 73 14.07 -18.36 -5.48
CA PHE A 73 13.60 -17.35 -4.52
C PHE A 73 12.10 -17.50 -4.27
N SER A 74 11.30 -17.67 -5.32
CA SER A 74 9.84 -17.84 -5.20
C SER A 74 9.47 -19.01 -4.29
N SER A 75 10.09 -20.17 -4.50
CA SER A 75 9.85 -21.37 -3.69
C SER A 75 10.30 -21.16 -2.24
N TRP A 76 11.49 -20.56 -2.06
CA TRP A 76 12.04 -20.26 -0.74
C TRP A 76 11.19 -19.25 0.05
N TYR A 77 10.70 -18.21 -0.63
CA TYR A 77 9.87 -17.17 -0.04
C TYR A 77 8.49 -17.70 0.31
N HIS A 78 7.91 -18.57 -0.53
CA HIS A 78 6.58 -19.14 -0.28
C HIS A 78 6.48 -19.82 1.09
N GLU A 79 7.53 -20.56 1.50
CA GLU A 79 7.61 -21.22 2.81
C GLU A 79 7.75 -20.25 3.99
N ARG A 80 8.18 -19.00 3.74
CA ARG A 80 8.53 -18.00 4.77
C ARG A 80 7.65 -16.74 4.70
N ARG A 81 6.75 -16.66 3.72
CA ARG A 81 6.02 -15.45 3.36
C ARG A 81 5.24 -14.86 4.54
N GLU A 82 4.58 -15.69 5.32
CA GLU A 82 3.79 -15.23 6.47
C GLU A 82 4.62 -14.50 7.52
N LYS A 83 5.87 -14.95 7.76
CA LYS A 83 6.79 -14.29 8.67
C LYS A 83 7.12 -12.89 8.18
N TYR A 84 7.55 -12.75 6.93
CA TYR A 84 7.92 -11.46 6.35
C TYR A 84 6.73 -10.50 6.25
N LEU A 85 5.55 -10.99 5.89
CA LEU A 85 4.33 -10.16 5.87
C LEU A 85 3.99 -9.62 7.26
N LYS A 86 4.14 -10.46 8.29
CA LYS A 86 3.90 -10.04 9.67
C LYS A 86 4.91 -8.97 10.10
N GLU A 87 6.19 -9.20 9.88
CA GLU A 87 7.26 -8.26 10.23
C GLU A 87 7.12 -6.93 9.48
N ALA A 88 6.84 -6.98 8.18
CA ALA A 88 6.59 -5.78 7.38
C ALA A 88 5.35 -5.01 7.88
N ARG A 89 4.27 -5.71 8.23
CA ARG A 89 3.06 -5.08 8.77
C ARG A 89 3.30 -4.45 10.12
N ASP A 90 4.01 -5.12 11.02
CA ASP A 90 4.33 -4.61 12.34
C ASP A 90 5.21 -3.35 12.22
N TYR A 91 6.26 -3.40 11.40
CA TYR A 91 7.09 -2.24 11.09
C TYR A 91 6.29 -1.09 10.49
N LEU A 92 5.54 -1.33 9.41
CA LEU A 92 4.78 -0.28 8.75
C LEU A 92 3.71 0.32 9.67
N ASN A 93 3.11 -0.46 10.58
CA ASN A 93 2.17 0.06 11.59
C ASN A 93 2.81 1.09 12.53
N GLU A 94 4.10 0.93 12.83
CA GLU A 94 4.82 1.78 13.78
C GLU A 94 5.52 2.95 13.06
N ASP A 95 6.22 2.66 11.97
CA ASP A 95 7.21 3.56 11.40
C ASP A 95 6.80 4.23 10.09
N ALA A 96 5.81 3.71 9.35
CA ALA A 96 5.41 4.32 8.08
C ALA A 96 4.90 5.77 8.29
N THR A 97 5.52 6.70 7.57
CA THR A 97 5.18 8.12 7.61
C THR A 97 3.97 8.43 6.72
N ASN A 98 3.35 9.58 6.93
CA ASN A 98 2.29 10.01 6.02
C ASN A 98 2.82 10.31 4.62
N ASP A 99 4.05 10.82 4.52
CA ASP A 99 4.66 11.20 3.25
C ASP A 99 4.94 9.96 2.39
N GLU A 100 5.42 8.86 2.98
CA GLU A 100 5.56 7.57 2.28
C GLU A 100 4.22 7.01 1.80
N ILE A 101 3.16 7.16 2.60
CA ILE A 101 1.82 6.74 2.19
C ILE A 101 1.32 7.62 1.04
N ASP A 102 1.56 8.94 1.08
CA ASP A 102 1.18 9.85 0.02
C ASP A 102 1.91 9.57 -1.29
N GLU A 103 3.21 9.26 -1.22
CA GLU A 103 4.02 8.83 -2.37
C GLU A 103 3.44 7.56 -3.00
N GLU A 104 3.11 6.55 -2.19
CA GLU A 104 2.51 5.32 -2.71
C GLU A 104 1.13 5.57 -3.36
N ILE A 105 0.33 6.48 -2.81
CA ILE A 105 -0.95 6.89 -3.41
C ILE A 105 -0.70 7.51 -4.79
N GLN A 106 0.28 8.41 -4.92
CA GLN A 106 0.59 9.01 -6.22
C GLN A 106 1.10 7.97 -7.22
N ASN A 107 1.95 7.03 -6.80
CA ASN A 107 2.41 5.93 -7.66
C ASN A 107 1.24 5.10 -8.19
N GLU A 108 0.27 4.76 -7.34
CA GLU A 108 -0.94 4.03 -7.77
C GLU A 108 -1.81 4.86 -8.72
N LEU A 109 -1.95 6.17 -8.48
CA LEU A 109 -2.72 7.06 -9.36
C LEU A 109 -2.04 7.28 -10.71
N GLU A 110 -0.70 7.35 -10.75
CA GLU A 110 0.06 7.37 -11.99
C GLU A 110 -0.19 6.09 -12.78
N ALA A 111 -0.13 4.92 -12.13
CA ALA A 111 -0.42 3.63 -12.76
C ALA A 111 -1.87 3.48 -13.27
N TRP A 112 -2.84 4.25 -12.75
CA TRP A 112 -4.21 4.26 -13.28
C TRP A 112 -4.36 5.07 -14.58
N ASN A 113 -3.40 5.95 -14.88
CA ASN A 113 -3.44 6.84 -16.03
C ASN A 113 -2.58 6.34 -17.22
N ASP A 114 -1.79 5.29 -17.03
CA ASP A 114 -1.06 4.56 -18.08
C ASP A 114 -1.98 3.65 -18.92
#